data_AF-A0A6I6F121-F1
#
_entry.id   AF-A0A6I6F121-F1
#
_cell.length_a   1.000
_cell.length_b   1.000
_cell.length_c   1.000
_cell.angle_alpha   90.00
_cell.angle_beta   90.00
_cell.angle_gamma   90.00
#
_symmetry.space_group_name_H-M   'P 1'
#
loop_
_entity.id
_entity.type
_entity.pdbx_description
1 polymer ?
#
loop_
_entity_poly.entity_id
_entity_poly.type
_entity_poly.pdbx_seq_one_letter_code
_entity_poly.pdbx_strand_id
1 'polypeptide(L)'
;MAEQGGVEQYLEGYARILVGVCATGRRLNRDEREALRGQGERAAEAGIGLRLMVRAHLAAAQNVRAELRGAVADHLLSAVEQAVDAFAEGHERAQRLAIRQQEAARREFVDDLLHGRSDVGRLAERAERFGLLLSHAHAVAVAQGPEPYDDGYAVTRSVESSLAARFGDRRILLTTKNGRLICIAPGDQSDVLAFFAKQAHAATDGGRVAIGRAHPGVGGVVHSYEEALNALDLAERMNLEDPVLRAADLLVYPVLTRDRQAMADLVRTVLGPLKQARGGAQPLIDTLTAYFDTGCVAAEAARQLSLSVRAMTYRLERIHRLTGADPGNPVDRYTLQTAVVGARLLDWPEQDL
;
A
#
# COMPACT_ATOMS: atom_id res chain seq x y z
N MET A 1 -21.47 -21.63 -32.43
CA MET A 1 -20.78 -22.74 -33.13
C MET A 1 -19.26 -22.59 -33.17
N ALA A 2 -18.68 -21.37 -33.15
CA ALA A 2 -17.21 -21.19 -33.08
C ALA A 2 -16.58 -21.54 -31.71
N GLU A 3 -17.33 -21.45 -30.60
CA GLU A 3 -16.82 -21.79 -29.25
C GLU A 3 -16.74 -23.31 -28.97
N GLN A 4 -17.46 -24.16 -29.72
CA GLN A 4 -17.50 -25.60 -29.45
C GLN A 4 -16.26 -26.35 -29.96
N GLY A 5 -15.71 -25.94 -31.11
CA GLY A 5 -14.51 -26.57 -31.69
C GLY A 5 -13.22 -26.35 -30.90
N GLY A 6 -13.17 -25.32 -30.04
CA GLY A 6 -12.01 -25.04 -29.20
C GLY A 6 -11.96 -25.84 -27.90
N VAL A 7 -13.08 -26.41 -27.45
CA VAL A 7 -13.17 -27.15 -26.17
C VAL A 7 -12.78 -28.63 -26.35
N GLU A 8 -13.04 -29.21 -27.52
CA GLU A 8 -12.80 -30.63 -27.81
C GLU A 8 -11.31 -31.02 -27.70
N GLN A 9 -10.39 -30.12 -28.04
CA GLN A 9 -8.94 -30.37 -27.90
C GLN A 9 -8.49 -30.59 -26.45
N TYR A 10 -9.26 -30.10 -25.46
CA TYR A 10 -8.99 -30.27 -24.04
C TYR A 10 -9.70 -31.48 -23.43
N LEU A 11 -10.44 -32.24 -24.24
CA LEU A 11 -11.08 -33.52 -23.88
C LEU A 11 -10.40 -34.71 -24.57
N GLU A 12 -9.24 -34.50 -25.18
CA GLU A 12 -8.56 -35.54 -25.96
C GLU A 12 -8.28 -36.78 -25.11
N GLY A 13 -8.70 -37.96 -25.58
CA GLY A 13 -8.48 -39.21 -24.84
C GLY A 13 -9.36 -39.41 -23.60
N TYR A 14 -10.15 -38.42 -23.17
CA TYR A 14 -11.04 -38.52 -22.00
C TYR A 14 -12.03 -39.69 -22.12
N ALA A 15 -12.72 -39.82 -23.26
CA ALA A 15 -13.66 -40.91 -23.49
C ALA A 15 -12.99 -42.30 -23.42
N ARG A 16 -11.75 -42.41 -23.92
CA ARG A 16 -10.97 -43.65 -23.89
C ARG A 16 -10.59 -44.04 -22.45
N ILE A 17 -10.21 -43.05 -21.64
CA ILE A 17 -9.92 -43.23 -20.21
C ILE A 17 -11.18 -43.74 -19.48
N LEU A 18 -12.33 -43.09 -19.71
CA LEU A 18 -13.60 -43.51 -19.08
C LEU A 18 -13.96 -44.96 -19.44
N VAL A 19 -13.91 -45.32 -20.72
CA VAL A 19 -14.24 -46.69 -21.16
C VAL A 19 -13.29 -47.72 -20.53
N GLY A 20 -11.99 -47.45 -20.50
CA GLY A 20 -10.99 -48.36 -19.92
C GLY A 20 -11.14 -48.54 -18.40
N VAL A 21 -11.44 -47.46 -17.70
CA VAL A 21 -11.68 -47.46 -16.25
C VAL A 21 -12.98 -48.20 -15.93
N CYS A 22 -14.06 -47.91 -16.65
CA CYS A 22 -15.35 -48.59 -16.46
C CYS A 22 -15.26 -50.10 -16.72
N ALA A 23 -14.56 -50.51 -17.78
CA ALA A 23 -14.42 -51.92 -18.14
C ALA A 23 -13.70 -52.77 -17.08
N THR A 24 -12.84 -52.13 -16.28
CA THR A 24 -12.00 -52.82 -15.28
C THR A 24 -12.42 -52.53 -13.84
N GLY A 25 -13.28 -51.53 -13.61
CA GLY A 25 -13.68 -51.07 -12.28
C GLY A 25 -12.55 -50.49 -11.43
N ARG A 26 -11.38 -50.24 -12.03
CA ARG A 26 -10.20 -49.71 -11.32
C ARG A 26 -10.32 -48.20 -11.10
N ARG A 27 -9.35 -47.63 -10.38
CA ARG A 27 -9.15 -46.17 -10.32
C ARG A 27 -8.27 -45.69 -11.47
N LEU A 28 -8.33 -44.40 -11.80
CA LEU A 28 -7.41 -43.82 -12.78
C LEU A 28 -5.97 -44.04 -12.31
N ASN A 29 -5.11 -44.48 -13.22
CA ASN A 29 -3.69 -44.64 -12.93
C ASN A 29 -2.99 -43.28 -12.90
N ARG A 30 -1.70 -43.27 -12.52
CA ARG A 30 -0.92 -42.05 -12.39
C ARG A 30 -0.85 -41.25 -13.70
N ASP A 31 -0.62 -41.93 -14.82
CA ASP A 31 -0.42 -41.29 -16.12
C ASP A 31 -1.72 -40.70 -16.67
N GLU A 32 -2.85 -41.38 -16.46
CA GLU A 32 -4.20 -40.89 -16.80
C GLU A 32 -4.57 -39.64 -15.99
N ARG A 33 -4.26 -39.64 -14.69
CA ARG A 33 -4.48 -38.45 -13.84
C ARG A 33 -3.60 -37.29 -14.28
N GLU A 34 -2.34 -37.54 -14.59
CA GLU A 34 -1.40 -36.50 -15.02
C GLU A 34 -1.79 -35.92 -16.40
N ALA A 35 -2.26 -36.76 -17.32
CA ALA A 35 -2.77 -36.31 -18.61
C ALA A 35 -3.99 -35.37 -18.46
N LEU A 36 -4.93 -35.72 -17.57
CA LEU A 36 -6.10 -34.88 -17.29
C LEU A 36 -5.73 -33.59 -16.57
N ARG A 37 -4.77 -33.62 -15.64
CA ARG A 37 -4.20 -32.40 -15.04
C ARG A 37 -3.58 -31.49 -16.09
N GLY A 38 -2.74 -32.04 -16.98
CA GLY A 38 -2.12 -31.28 -18.07
C GLY A 38 -3.13 -30.71 -19.07
N GLN A 39 -4.30 -31.34 -19.23
CA GLN A 39 -5.42 -30.75 -19.99
C GLN A 39 -6.06 -29.59 -19.23
N GLY A 40 -6.25 -29.73 -17.93
CA GLY A 40 -6.71 -28.66 -17.05
C GLY A 40 -5.79 -27.44 -17.09
N GLU A 41 -4.48 -27.67 -17.00
CA GLU A 41 -3.45 -26.61 -17.08
C GLU A 41 -3.52 -25.86 -18.42
N ARG A 42 -3.48 -26.58 -19.55
CA ARG A 42 -3.57 -25.95 -20.88
C ARG A 42 -4.89 -25.21 -21.11
N ALA A 43 -6.00 -25.71 -20.56
CA ALA A 43 -7.29 -25.04 -20.65
C ALA A 43 -7.31 -23.72 -19.86
N ALA A 44 -6.71 -23.71 -18.66
CA ALA A 44 -6.55 -22.50 -17.86
C ALA A 44 -5.65 -21.46 -18.55
N GLU A 45 -4.52 -21.89 -19.12
CA GLU A 45 -3.60 -21.03 -19.89
C GLU A 45 -4.26 -20.41 -21.12
N ALA A 46 -5.21 -21.12 -21.74
CA ALA A 46 -6.01 -20.60 -22.85
C ALA A 46 -7.19 -19.72 -22.41
N GLY A 47 -7.35 -19.45 -21.11
CA GLY A 47 -8.42 -18.60 -20.56
C GLY A 47 -9.80 -19.26 -20.54
N ILE A 48 -9.89 -20.58 -20.68
CA ILE A 48 -11.17 -21.30 -20.70
C ILE A 48 -11.64 -21.55 -19.27
N GLY A 49 -12.84 -21.08 -18.95
CA GLY A 49 -13.40 -21.20 -17.60
C GLY A 49 -13.71 -22.65 -17.21
N LEU A 50 -13.36 -23.02 -15.97
CA LEU A 50 -13.58 -24.36 -15.40
C LEU A 50 -15.04 -24.83 -15.56
N ARG A 51 -16.02 -23.93 -15.35
CA ARG A 51 -17.45 -24.23 -15.51
C ARG A 51 -17.80 -24.73 -16.92
N LEU A 52 -17.18 -24.19 -17.95
CA LEU A 52 -17.40 -24.62 -19.33
C LEU A 52 -16.80 -26.02 -19.56
N MET A 53 -15.58 -26.24 -19.06
CA MET A 53 -14.90 -27.53 -19.17
C MET A 53 -15.63 -28.65 -18.42
N VAL A 54 -16.15 -28.39 -17.22
CA VAL A 54 -16.95 -29.37 -16.47
C VAL A 54 -18.20 -29.76 -17.24
N ARG A 55 -18.91 -28.79 -17.84
CA ARG A 55 -20.07 -29.10 -18.70
C ARG A 55 -19.70 -29.97 -19.90
N ALA A 56 -18.54 -29.70 -20.51
CA ALA A 56 -18.05 -30.46 -21.64
C ALA A 56 -17.65 -31.91 -21.25
N HIS A 57 -17.01 -32.10 -20.10
CA HIS A 57 -16.71 -33.42 -19.54
C HIS A 57 -17.97 -34.24 -19.25
N LEU A 58 -19.02 -33.59 -18.72
CA LEU A 58 -20.31 -34.25 -18.46
C LEU A 58 -21.02 -34.64 -19.77
N ALA A 59 -21.03 -33.77 -20.77
CA ALA A 59 -21.60 -34.08 -22.09
C ALA A 59 -20.86 -35.24 -22.77
N ALA A 60 -19.53 -35.25 -22.73
CA ALA A 60 -18.73 -36.35 -23.25
C ALA A 60 -18.97 -37.67 -22.48
N ALA A 61 -19.14 -37.60 -21.15
CA ALA A 61 -19.49 -38.77 -20.35
C ALA A 61 -20.88 -39.33 -20.67
N GLN A 62 -21.85 -38.48 -21.02
CA GLN A 62 -23.18 -38.94 -21.46
C GLN A 62 -23.10 -39.75 -22.76
N ASN A 63 -22.23 -39.35 -23.70
CA ASN A 63 -21.98 -40.12 -24.92
C ASN A 63 -21.39 -41.50 -24.58
N VAL A 64 -20.40 -41.55 -23.69
CA VAL A 64 -19.83 -42.83 -23.21
C VAL A 64 -20.88 -43.69 -22.50
N ARG A 65 -21.76 -43.08 -21.68
CA ARG A 65 -22.84 -43.80 -20.99
C ARG A 65 -23.77 -44.53 -21.94
N ALA A 66 -24.06 -43.94 -23.10
CA ALA A 66 -24.95 -44.52 -24.12
C ALA A 66 -24.37 -45.81 -24.72
N GLU A 67 -23.05 -45.97 -24.73
CA GLU A 67 -22.35 -47.14 -25.27
C GLU A 67 -22.16 -48.24 -24.22
N LEU A 68 -22.14 -47.90 -22.92
CA LEU A 68 -21.94 -48.85 -21.83
C LEU A 68 -23.22 -49.59 -21.42
N ARG A 69 -23.09 -50.90 -21.12
CA ARG A 69 -24.19 -51.80 -20.71
C ARG A 69 -23.84 -52.53 -19.41
N GLY A 70 -24.85 -52.87 -18.61
CA GLY A 70 -24.69 -53.70 -17.41
C GLY A 70 -23.82 -53.06 -16.32
N ALA A 71 -23.20 -53.89 -15.47
CA ALA A 71 -22.41 -53.48 -14.30
C ALA A 71 -21.20 -52.59 -14.63
N VAL A 72 -20.77 -52.54 -15.89
CA VAL A 72 -19.71 -51.64 -16.37
C VAL A 72 -20.13 -50.18 -16.26
N ALA A 73 -21.43 -49.89 -16.44
CA ALA A 73 -21.95 -48.53 -16.34
C ALA A 73 -21.98 -47.97 -14.91
N ASP A 74 -21.99 -48.84 -13.89
CA ASP A 74 -22.02 -48.44 -12.48
C ASP A 74 -20.72 -47.74 -12.06
N HIS A 75 -19.62 -48.04 -12.74
CA HIS A 75 -18.32 -47.43 -12.51
C HIS A 75 -18.15 -46.05 -13.15
N LEU A 76 -19.05 -45.65 -14.06
CA LEU A 76 -18.90 -44.42 -14.85
C LEU A 76 -18.90 -43.17 -13.98
N LEU A 77 -19.80 -43.09 -13.00
CA LEU A 77 -19.87 -41.91 -12.14
C LEU A 77 -18.56 -41.70 -11.36
N SER A 78 -17.98 -42.78 -10.82
CA SER A 78 -16.69 -42.72 -10.12
C SER A 78 -15.52 -42.42 -11.07
N ALA A 79 -15.57 -42.89 -12.32
CA ALA A 79 -14.56 -42.58 -13.33
C ALA A 79 -14.62 -41.09 -13.73
N VAL A 80 -15.82 -40.55 -13.92
CA VAL A 80 -16.05 -39.12 -14.22
C VAL A 80 -15.62 -38.24 -13.05
N GLU A 81 -15.97 -38.60 -11.82
CA GLU A 81 -15.56 -37.88 -10.62
C GLU A 81 -14.03 -37.75 -10.54
N GLN A 82 -13.31 -38.87 -10.65
CA GLN A 82 -11.84 -38.86 -10.64
C GLN A 82 -11.23 -38.06 -11.78
N ALA A 83 -11.86 -38.09 -12.95
CA ALA A 83 -11.34 -37.40 -14.12
C ALA A 83 -11.56 -35.88 -14.05
N VAL A 84 -12.76 -35.46 -13.62
CA VAL A 84 -13.08 -34.04 -13.41
C VAL A 84 -12.25 -33.47 -12.26
N ASP A 85 -12.03 -34.23 -11.19
CA ASP A 85 -11.17 -33.83 -10.07
C ASP A 85 -9.73 -33.60 -10.52
N ALA A 86 -9.13 -34.58 -11.24
CA ALA A 86 -7.79 -34.42 -11.79
C ALA A 86 -7.68 -33.23 -12.77
N PHE A 87 -8.68 -33.01 -13.62
CA PHE A 87 -8.73 -31.86 -14.51
C PHE A 87 -8.81 -30.53 -13.73
N ALA A 88 -9.70 -30.45 -12.73
CA ALA A 88 -9.89 -29.27 -11.90
C ALA A 88 -8.62 -28.93 -11.10
N GLU A 89 -7.93 -29.94 -10.54
CA GLU A 89 -6.64 -29.76 -9.87
C GLU A 89 -5.61 -29.05 -10.77
N GLY A 90 -5.46 -29.50 -12.03
CA GLY A 90 -4.56 -28.89 -13.00
C GLY A 90 -4.97 -27.47 -13.37
N HIS A 91 -6.26 -27.25 -13.62
CA HIS A 91 -6.83 -25.95 -13.96
C HIS A 91 -6.60 -24.92 -12.84
N GLU A 92 -6.94 -25.27 -11.59
CA GLU A 92 -6.74 -24.42 -10.42
C GLU A 92 -5.26 -24.13 -10.16
N ARG A 93 -4.39 -25.13 -10.35
CA ARG A 93 -2.94 -24.96 -10.19
C ARG A 93 -2.38 -23.94 -11.17
N ALA A 94 -2.72 -24.07 -12.45
CA ALA A 94 -2.29 -23.12 -13.48
C ALA A 94 -2.85 -21.72 -13.21
N GLN A 95 -4.12 -21.61 -12.82
CA GLN A 95 -4.73 -20.32 -12.47
C GLN A 95 -4.05 -19.66 -11.26
N ARG A 96 -3.75 -20.42 -10.19
CA ARG A 96 -3.00 -19.91 -9.03
C ARG A 96 -1.59 -19.49 -9.41
N LEU A 97 -0.92 -20.25 -10.28
CA LEU A 97 0.42 -19.92 -10.75
C LEU A 97 0.41 -18.61 -11.55
N ALA A 98 -0.55 -18.45 -12.45
CA ALA A 98 -0.73 -17.23 -13.24
C ALA A 98 -0.97 -16.00 -12.35
N ILE A 99 -1.86 -16.11 -11.35
CA ILE A 99 -2.11 -15.03 -10.37
C ILE A 99 -0.82 -14.66 -9.64
N ARG A 100 -0.07 -15.64 -9.12
CA ARG A 100 1.19 -15.39 -8.42
C ARG A 100 2.25 -14.74 -9.31
N GLN A 101 2.36 -15.16 -10.57
CA GLN A 101 3.28 -14.56 -11.53
C GLN A 101 2.89 -13.12 -11.85
N GLN A 102 1.59 -12.83 -12.02
CA GLN A 102 1.10 -11.48 -12.24
C GLN A 102 1.36 -10.58 -11.02
N GLU A 103 1.11 -11.07 -9.81
CA GLU A 103 1.45 -10.36 -8.57
C GLU A 103 2.96 -10.11 -8.45
N ALA A 104 3.79 -11.12 -8.73
CA ALA A 104 5.25 -10.97 -8.71
C ALA A 104 5.73 -9.92 -9.71
N ALA A 105 5.19 -9.93 -10.94
CA ALA A 105 5.52 -8.95 -11.97
C ALA A 105 5.07 -7.53 -11.58
N ARG A 106 3.91 -7.38 -10.92
CA ARG A 106 3.41 -6.11 -10.37
C ARG A 106 4.35 -5.60 -9.27
N ARG A 107 4.74 -6.45 -8.31
CA ARG A 107 5.68 -6.09 -7.23
C ARG A 107 7.03 -5.66 -7.79
N GLU A 108 7.59 -6.44 -8.71
CA GLU A 108 8.86 -6.11 -9.38
C GLU A 108 8.77 -4.76 -10.09
N PHE A 109 7.67 -4.51 -10.82
CA PHE A 109 7.45 -3.24 -11.51
C PHE A 109 7.37 -2.06 -10.54
N VAL A 110 6.61 -2.21 -9.45
CA VAL A 110 6.52 -1.19 -8.40
C VAL A 110 7.88 -0.92 -7.79
N ASP A 111 8.68 -1.96 -7.53
CA ASP A 111 9.99 -1.79 -6.94
C ASP A 111 10.95 -1.05 -7.87
N ASP A 112 10.95 -1.41 -9.16
CA ASP A 112 11.69 -0.71 -10.21
C ASP A 112 11.26 0.75 -10.34
N LEU A 113 9.94 0.99 -10.32
CA LEU A 113 9.34 2.32 -10.43
C LEU A 113 9.73 3.20 -9.25
N LEU A 114 9.62 2.69 -8.02
CA LEU A 114 9.87 3.47 -6.80
C LEU A 114 11.35 3.68 -6.51
N HIS A 115 12.25 2.81 -6.98
CA HIS A 115 13.69 2.98 -6.80
C HIS A 115 14.39 3.63 -8.00
N GLY A 116 13.70 3.85 -9.12
CA GLY A 116 14.28 4.45 -10.33
C GLY A 116 15.41 3.61 -10.95
N ARG A 117 15.44 2.29 -10.70
CA ARG A 117 16.55 1.39 -11.07
C ARG A 117 16.50 0.86 -12.50
N SER A 118 15.46 1.21 -13.26
CA SER A 118 15.17 0.64 -14.57
C SER A 118 15.23 1.68 -15.69
N ASP A 119 15.55 1.21 -16.90
CA ASP A 119 15.48 2.02 -18.13
C ASP A 119 14.06 2.56 -18.33
N VAL A 120 13.96 3.85 -18.65
CA VAL A 120 12.69 4.59 -18.77
C VAL A 120 11.77 3.98 -19.84
N GLY A 121 12.33 3.47 -20.94
CA GLY A 121 11.55 2.83 -22.01
C GLY A 121 10.91 1.52 -21.55
N ARG A 122 11.65 0.69 -20.82
CA ARG A 122 11.13 -0.55 -20.24
C ARG A 122 10.08 -0.30 -19.15
N LEU A 123 10.28 0.73 -18.32
CA LEU A 123 9.30 1.14 -17.32
C LEU A 123 7.99 1.61 -17.98
N ALA A 124 8.07 2.39 -19.04
CA ALA A 124 6.89 2.89 -19.75
C ALA A 124 6.06 1.74 -20.38
N GLU A 125 6.70 0.76 -21.03
CA GLU A 125 6.00 -0.38 -21.62
C GLU A 125 5.25 -1.22 -20.56
N ARG A 126 5.87 -1.42 -19.39
CA ARG A 126 5.25 -2.16 -18.27
C ARG A 126 4.16 -1.34 -17.59
N ALA A 127 4.34 -0.02 -17.47
CA ALA A 127 3.41 0.87 -16.80
C ALA A 127 2.02 0.84 -17.45
N GLU A 128 1.93 0.83 -18.78
CA GLU A 128 0.65 0.76 -19.49
C GLU A 128 -0.15 -0.50 -19.13
N ARG A 129 0.54 -1.64 -18.96
CA ARG A 129 -0.10 -2.92 -18.56
C ARG A 129 -0.71 -2.87 -17.16
N PHE A 130 -0.17 -2.00 -16.30
CA PHE A 130 -0.68 -1.74 -14.94
C PHE A 130 -1.54 -0.48 -14.86
N GLY A 131 -1.95 0.06 -16.01
CA GLY A 131 -2.82 1.23 -16.09
C GLY A 131 -2.13 2.56 -15.81
N LEU A 132 -0.80 2.65 -15.77
CA LEU A 132 -0.09 3.91 -15.54
C LEU A 132 0.40 4.51 -16.87
N LEU A 133 0.11 5.80 -17.10
CA LEU A 133 0.66 6.53 -18.24
C LEU A 133 1.74 7.50 -17.78
N LEU A 134 2.99 7.05 -17.65
CA LEU A 134 4.09 7.83 -17.07
C LEU A 134 4.39 9.19 -17.73
N SER A 135 3.78 9.51 -18.88
CA SER A 135 3.78 10.85 -19.48
C SER A 135 2.93 11.88 -18.71
N HIS A 136 1.96 11.43 -17.91
CA HIS A 136 1.06 12.27 -17.13
C HIS A 136 1.59 12.52 -15.71
N ALA A 137 0.99 13.50 -15.03
CA ALA A 137 1.23 13.66 -13.60
C ALA A 137 0.59 12.55 -12.79
N HIS A 138 1.28 12.10 -11.75
CA HIS A 138 0.79 11.12 -10.80
C HIS A 138 0.96 11.64 -9.38
N ALA A 139 0.03 11.25 -8.53
CA ALA A 139 0.12 11.43 -7.09
C ALA A 139 0.04 10.05 -6.41
N VAL A 140 0.69 9.95 -5.25
CA VAL A 140 0.84 8.72 -4.48
C VAL A 140 0.36 8.95 -3.08
N ALA A 141 -0.51 8.06 -2.60
CA ALA A 141 -0.90 7.97 -1.21
C ALA A 141 -0.25 6.74 -0.57
N VAL A 142 0.25 6.88 0.65
CA VAL A 142 0.88 5.83 1.44
C VAL A 142 0.15 5.71 2.76
N ALA A 143 -0.45 4.55 3.00
CA ALA A 143 -1.11 4.21 4.26
C ALA A 143 -0.20 3.35 5.13
N GLN A 144 -0.13 3.70 6.41
CA GLN A 144 0.61 3.01 7.47
C GLN A 144 -0.38 2.64 8.57
N GLY A 145 -0.57 1.34 8.78
CA GLY A 145 -1.43 0.80 9.84
C GLY A 145 -0.67 0.55 11.14
N PRO A 146 -1.37 0.20 12.22
CA PRO A 146 -0.74 -0.27 13.45
C PRO A 146 -0.02 -1.61 13.25
N GLU A 147 -0.55 -2.45 12.36
CA GLU A 147 0.13 -3.65 11.85
C GLU A 147 0.62 -3.43 10.41
N PRO A 148 1.74 -4.05 10.01
CA PRO A 148 2.21 -4.02 8.63
C PRO A 148 1.17 -4.57 7.66
N TYR A 149 0.94 -3.87 6.55
CA TYR A 149 0.18 -4.42 5.43
C TYR A 149 0.99 -5.51 4.73
N ASP A 150 0.42 -6.71 4.59
CA ASP A 150 0.98 -7.81 3.80
C ASP A 150 0.12 -8.09 2.55
N ASP A 151 0.77 -8.61 1.51
CA ASP A 151 0.12 -9.02 0.27
C ASP A 151 -0.72 -10.27 0.51
N GLY A 152 -2.02 -10.06 0.70
CA GLY A 152 -2.99 -11.11 0.98
C GLY A 152 -3.91 -10.82 2.16
N TYR A 153 -3.69 -9.73 2.89
CA TYR A 153 -4.59 -9.31 3.97
C TYR A 153 -5.99 -8.91 3.44
N ALA A 154 -7.02 -9.21 4.23
CA ALA A 154 -8.41 -8.85 3.94
C ALA A 154 -8.59 -7.33 3.74
N VAL A 155 -7.78 -6.53 4.43
CA VAL A 155 -7.79 -5.06 4.34
C VAL A 155 -7.41 -4.58 2.93
N THR A 156 -6.30 -5.07 2.36
CA THR A 156 -5.85 -4.68 1.01
C THR A 156 -6.93 -4.99 -0.03
N ARG A 157 -7.52 -6.19 0.02
CA ARG A 157 -8.62 -6.60 -0.87
C ARG A 157 -9.90 -5.77 -0.68
N SER A 158 -10.22 -5.39 0.56
CA SER A 158 -11.38 -4.56 0.86
C SER A 158 -11.22 -3.14 0.29
N VAL A 159 -10.04 -2.54 0.46
CA VAL A 159 -9.71 -1.23 -0.10
C VAL A 159 -9.71 -1.27 -1.63
N GLU A 160 -9.11 -2.30 -2.23
CA GLU A 160 -9.08 -2.52 -3.69
C GLU A 160 -10.50 -2.69 -4.26
N SER A 161 -11.34 -3.52 -3.63
CA SER A 161 -12.73 -3.73 -4.04
C SER A 161 -13.56 -2.44 -3.94
N SER A 162 -13.33 -1.65 -2.88
CA SER A 162 -14.02 -0.37 -2.67
C SER A 162 -13.63 0.68 -3.71
N LEU A 163 -12.34 0.74 -4.07
CA LEU A 163 -11.85 1.61 -5.14
C LEU A 163 -12.41 1.20 -6.50
N ALA A 164 -12.38 -0.09 -6.83
CA ALA A 164 -12.93 -0.61 -8.07
C ALA A 164 -14.44 -0.35 -8.18
N ALA A 165 -15.20 -0.54 -7.10
CA ALA A 165 -16.64 -0.27 -7.08
C ALA A 165 -16.99 1.21 -7.30
N ARG A 166 -16.16 2.14 -6.79
CA ARG A 166 -16.44 3.58 -6.85
C ARG A 166 -15.92 4.25 -8.11
N PHE A 167 -14.79 3.79 -8.63
CA PHE A 167 -14.06 4.44 -9.72
C PHE A 167 -13.95 3.57 -10.98
N GLY A 168 -14.33 2.29 -10.92
CA GLY A 168 -14.19 1.34 -12.02
C GLY A 168 -12.71 1.05 -12.34
N ASP A 169 -12.44 0.71 -13.59
CA ASP A 169 -11.09 0.46 -14.12
C ASP A 169 -10.32 1.75 -14.41
N ARG A 170 -10.46 2.76 -13.52
CA ARG A 170 -9.56 3.91 -13.58
C ARG A 170 -8.12 3.42 -13.39
N ARG A 171 -7.21 4.18 -13.99
CA ARG A 171 -5.76 4.01 -14.04
C ARG A 171 -5.09 4.11 -12.65
N ILE A 172 -5.50 3.24 -11.72
CA ILE A 172 -5.14 3.24 -10.31
C ILE A 172 -4.30 1.98 -10.05
N LEU A 173 -3.12 2.15 -9.49
CA LEU A 173 -2.28 1.04 -9.07
C LEU A 173 -2.21 1.00 -7.55
N LEU A 174 -2.76 -0.05 -6.95
CA LEU A 174 -2.53 -0.38 -5.54
C LEU A 174 -1.32 -1.30 -5.41
N THR A 175 -0.65 -1.32 -4.27
CA THR A 175 0.42 -2.30 -3.98
C THR A 175 0.77 -2.22 -2.51
N THR A 176 1.43 -3.23 -1.96
CA THR A 176 2.10 -3.11 -0.66
C THR A 176 3.61 -3.00 -0.86
N LYS A 177 4.28 -2.28 0.05
CA LYS A 177 5.74 -2.24 0.16
C LYS A 177 6.15 -1.88 1.57
N ASN A 178 7.10 -2.62 2.14
CA ASN A 178 7.64 -2.37 3.50
C ASN A 178 6.54 -2.22 4.57
N GLY A 179 5.51 -3.06 4.53
CA GLY A 179 4.40 -3.00 5.49
C GLY A 179 3.44 -1.83 5.29
N ARG A 180 3.50 -1.12 4.16
CA ARG A 180 2.64 0.03 3.83
C ARG A 180 1.79 -0.28 2.60
N LEU A 181 0.54 0.19 2.60
CA LEU A 181 -0.34 0.12 1.43
C LEU A 181 -0.19 1.40 0.62
N ILE A 182 0.09 1.26 -0.67
CA ILE A 182 0.40 2.35 -1.58
C ILE A 182 -0.67 2.41 -2.66
N CYS A 183 -1.15 3.62 -2.95
CA CYS A 183 -2.08 3.90 -4.05
C CYS A 183 -1.48 4.95 -4.96
N ILE A 184 -1.30 4.62 -6.24
CA ILE A 184 -0.82 5.51 -7.28
C ILE A 184 -2.02 5.84 -8.17
N ALA A 185 -2.28 7.13 -8.36
CA ALA A 185 -3.38 7.61 -9.19
C ALA A 185 -2.93 8.78 -10.08
N PRO A 186 -3.65 9.07 -11.18
CA PRO A 186 -3.43 10.26 -11.98
C PRO A 186 -3.57 11.54 -11.12
N GLY A 187 -2.70 12.51 -11.36
CA GLY A 187 -2.58 13.71 -10.53
C GLY A 187 -3.80 14.64 -10.55
N ASP A 188 -4.65 14.52 -11.57
CA ASP A 188 -5.93 15.22 -11.70
C ASP A 188 -7.09 14.53 -10.94
N GLN A 189 -6.84 13.36 -10.35
CA GLN A 189 -7.84 12.55 -9.64
C GLN A 189 -7.60 12.53 -8.13
N SER A 190 -7.58 13.71 -7.51
CA SER A 190 -7.39 13.83 -6.06
C SER A 190 -8.48 13.14 -5.23
N ASP A 191 -9.67 12.96 -5.81
CA ASP A 191 -10.80 12.25 -5.20
C ASP A 191 -10.51 10.76 -4.96
N VAL A 192 -9.73 10.13 -5.85
CA VAL A 192 -9.29 8.74 -5.71
C VAL A 192 -8.41 8.58 -4.47
N LEU A 193 -7.40 9.43 -4.30
CA LEU A 193 -6.48 9.34 -3.16
C LEU A 193 -7.15 9.71 -1.84
N ALA A 194 -8.07 10.67 -1.85
CA ALA A 194 -8.88 10.99 -0.68
C ALA A 194 -9.80 9.83 -0.27
N PHE A 195 -10.42 9.15 -1.25
CA PHE A 195 -11.24 7.97 -0.98
C PHE A 195 -10.38 6.79 -0.49
N PHE A 196 -9.23 6.54 -1.11
CA PHE A 196 -8.25 5.56 -0.63
C PHE A 196 -7.88 5.82 0.84
N ALA A 197 -7.53 7.07 1.17
CA ALA A 197 -7.14 7.43 2.53
C ALA A 197 -8.24 7.13 3.54
N LYS A 198 -9.50 7.45 3.19
CA LYS A 198 -10.67 7.13 4.01
C LYS A 198 -10.84 5.62 4.22
N GLN A 199 -10.71 4.82 3.15
CA GLN A 199 -10.89 3.36 3.25
C GLN A 199 -9.76 2.70 4.03
N ALA A 200 -8.51 3.10 3.80
CA ALA A 200 -7.36 2.55 4.50
C ALA A 200 -7.40 2.88 6.00
N HIS A 201 -7.78 4.12 6.36
CA HIS A 201 -7.98 4.51 7.76
C HIS A 201 -9.10 3.71 8.43
N ALA A 202 -10.27 3.61 7.79
CA ALA A 202 -11.42 2.87 8.33
C ALA A 202 -11.14 1.37 8.51
N ALA A 203 -10.29 0.79 7.67
CA ALA A 203 -9.98 -0.64 7.71
C ALA A 203 -8.92 -1.02 8.75
N THR A 204 -8.21 -0.05 9.33
CA THR A 204 -7.11 -0.28 10.28
C THR A 204 -7.33 0.32 11.67
N ASP A 205 -8.48 0.98 11.90
CA ASP A 205 -8.90 1.53 13.20
C ASP A 205 -7.79 2.29 13.94
N GLY A 206 -7.10 3.19 13.23
CA GLY A 206 -5.98 3.97 13.78
C GLY A 206 -4.78 4.15 12.85
N GLY A 207 -4.81 3.59 11.63
CA GLY A 207 -3.77 3.83 10.64
C GLY A 207 -3.75 5.27 10.11
N ARG A 208 -2.60 5.74 9.66
CA ARG A 208 -2.39 7.06 9.07
C ARG A 208 -2.15 6.96 7.58
N VAL A 209 -2.58 7.96 6.81
CA VAL A 209 -2.33 8.04 5.37
C VAL A 209 -1.68 9.36 5.02
N ALA A 210 -0.62 9.34 4.22
CA ALA A 210 -0.03 10.54 3.65
C ALA A 210 -0.22 10.57 2.13
N ILE A 211 -0.50 11.76 1.59
CA ILE A 211 -0.71 12.00 0.17
C ILE A 211 0.38 12.96 -0.33
N GLY A 212 1.22 12.49 -1.25
CA GLY A 212 2.18 13.33 -1.95
C GLY A 212 1.53 14.19 -3.03
N ARG A 213 2.26 15.20 -3.50
CA ARG A 213 1.76 16.10 -4.55
C ARG A 213 1.83 15.44 -5.91
N ALA A 214 0.97 15.88 -6.82
CA ALA A 214 1.03 15.44 -8.21
C ALA A 214 2.30 15.97 -8.89
N HIS A 215 3.09 15.06 -9.46
CA HIS A 215 4.30 15.40 -10.21
C HIS A 215 4.26 14.80 -11.62
N PRO A 216 4.67 15.55 -12.66
CA PRO A 216 4.67 15.08 -14.05
C PRO A 216 5.81 14.11 -14.34
N GLY A 217 5.60 13.31 -15.39
CA GLY A 217 6.66 12.49 -15.99
C GLY A 217 7.00 11.23 -15.20
N VAL A 218 8.01 10.52 -15.71
CA VAL A 218 8.42 9.19 -15.23
C VAL A 218 8.87 9.19 -13.78
N GLY A 219 9.54 10.27 -13.34
CA GLY A 219 9.96 10.45 -11.95
C GLY A 219 8.85 10.95 -11.02
N GLY A 220 7.66 11.30 -11.54
CA GLY A 220 6.60 11.91 -10.77
C GLY A 220 6.04 11.00 -9.67
N VAL A 221 5.93 9.70 -9.95
CA VAL A 221 5.52 8.70 -8.96
C VAL A 221 6.53 8.63 -7.80
N VAL A 222 7.82 8.62 -8.10
CA VAL A 222 8.90 8.57 -7.08
C VAL A 222 8.85 9.80 -6.19
N HIS A 223 8.83 11.00 -6.77
CA HIS A 223 8.78 12.23 -5.99
C HIS A 223 7.54 12.31 -5.11
N SER A 224 6.36 11.96 -5.65
CA SER A 224 5.14 11.93 -4.84
C SER A 224 5.18 10.86 -3.75
N TYR A 225 5.81 9.72 -4.00
CA TYR A 225 5.97 8.67 -3.01
C TYR A 225 6.89 9.11 -1.86
N GLU A 226 8.06 9.69 -2.20
CA GLU A 226 9.00 10.24 -1.21
C GLU A 226 8.36 11.35 -0.37
N GLU A 227 7.58 12.24 -0.99
CA GLU A 227 6.82 13.26 -0.26
C GLU A 227 5.82 12.66 0.74
N ALA A 228 5.11 11.59 0.37
CA ALA A 228 4.20 10.90 1.27
C ALA A 228 4.96 10.21 2.42
N LEU A 229 6.11 9.58 2.15
CA LEU A 229 6.95 8.99 3.20
C LEU A 229 7.48 10.05 4.17
N ASN A 230 7.97 11.18 3.64
CA ASN A 230 8.47 12.29 4.45
C ASN A 230 7.36 12.90 5.30
N ALA A 231 6.13 13.00 4.78
CA ALA A 231 4.99 13.46 5.56
C ALA A 231 4.67 12.51 6.73
N LEU A 232 4.74 11.19 6.55
CA LEU A 232 4.55 10.21 7.63
C LEU A 232 5.64 10.35 8.72
N ASP A 233 6.91 10.41 8.33
CA ASP A 233 8.04 10.59 9.27
C ASP A 233 7.93 11.93 10.03
N LEU A 234 7.59 13.00 9.32
CA LEU A 234 7.38 14.31 9.92
C LEU A 234 6.25 14.29 10.95
N ALA A 235 5.14 13.61 10.66
CA ALA A 235 4.01 13.55 11.57
C ALA A 235 4.34 12.81 12.86
N GLU A 236 5.21 11.80 12.80
CA GLU A 236 5.74 11.12 13.98
C GLU A 236 6.60 12.08 14.83
N ARG A 237 7.58 12.75 14.22
CA ARG A 237 8.49 13.68 14.94
C ARG A 237 7.78 14.91 15.50
N MET A 238 6.78 15.41 14.79
CA MET A 238 6.02 16.59 15.19
C MET A 238 4.79 16.24 16.03
N ASN A 239 4.54 14.96 16.31
CA ASN A 239 3.36 14.45 17.00
C ASN A 239 2.05 15.02 16.43
N LEU A 240 1.92 15.05 15.11
CA LEU A 240 0.69 15.48 14.44
C LEU A 240 -0.36 14.40 14.65
N GLU A 241 -1.62 14.75 14.91
CA GLU A 241 -2.68 13.75 15.16
C GLU A 241 -3.56 13.48 13.92
N ASP A 242 -3.38 14.26 12.85
CA ASP A 242 -4.21 14.14 11.66
C ASP A 242 -4.09 12.73 11.03
N PRO A 243 -5.22 12.04 10.78
CA PRO A 243 -5.22 10.70 10.19
C PRO A 243 -4.87 10.72 8.71
N VAL A 244 -5.05 11.87 8.04
CA VAL A 244 -4.72 12.07 6.64
C VAL A 244 -3.85 13.30 6.49
N LEU A 245 -2.59 13.08 6.10
CA LEU A 245 -1.61 14.12 5.85
C LEU A 245 -1.53 14.43 4.36
N ARG A 246 -1.38 15.71 4.02
CA ARG A 246 -1.06 16.12 2.65
C ARG A 246 0.31 16.75 2.66
N ALA A 247 1.22 16.26 1.82
CA ALA A 247 2.56 16.83 1.72
C ALA A 247 2.53 18.32 1.33
N ALA A 248 1.51 18.75 0.59
CA ALA A 248 1.26 20.15 0.25
C ALA A 248 1.09 21.07 1.46
N ASP A 249 0.56 20.54 2.58
CA ASP A 249 0.31 21.32 3.80
C ASP A 249 1.56 21.37 4.70
N LEU A 250 2.59 20.58 4.38
CA LEU A 250 3.79 20.37 5.19
C LEU A 250 5.06 20.89 4.51
N LEU A 251 4.95 21.68 3.44
CA LEU A 251 6.08 22.10 2.61
C LEU A 251 7.13 22.97 3.33
N VAL A 252 6.77 23.61 4.44
CA VAL A 252 7.70 24.42 5.23
C VAL A 252 8.79 23.55 5.87
N TYR A 253 8.47 22.34 6.32
CA TYR A 253 9.41 21.50 7.07
C TYR A 253 10.57 20.99 6.20
N PRO A 254 10.36 20.45 4.98
CA PRO A 254 11.47 20.11 4.08
C PRO A 254 12.36 21.31 3.71
N VAL A 255 11.80 22.52 3.67
CA VAL A 255 12.60 23.74 3.44
C VAL A 255 13.53 24.01 4.63
N LEU A 256 13.01 23.88 5.85
CA LEU A 256 13.79 24.06 7.08
C LEU A 256 14.87 23.00 7.28
N THR A 257 14.64 21.76 6.86
CA THR A 257 15.60 20.65 7.03
C THR A 257 16.58 20.48 5.88
N ARG A 258 16.43 21.26 4.79
CA ARG A 258 17.31 21.18 3.62
C ARG A 258 18.77 21.48 3.96
N ASP A 259 19.00 22.41 4.87
CA ASP A 259 20.31 22.66 5.49
C ASP A 259 20.27 22.27 6.96
N ARG A 260 20.45 20.95 7.19
CA ARG A 260 20.44 20.37 8.55
C ARG A 260 21.47 21.03 9.46
N GLN A 261 22.64 21.40 8.94
CA GLN A 261 23.70 22.02 9.73
C GLN A 261 23.31 23.43 10.15
N ALA A 262 22.79 24.24 9.23
CA ALA A 262 22.31 25.58 9.57
C ALA A 262 21.16 25.54 10.59
N MET A 263 20.26 24.56 10.48
CA MET A 263 19.22 24.35 11.48
C MET A 263 19.79 23.95 12.84
N ALA A 264 20.77 23.03 12.87
CA ALA A 264 21.45 22.62 14.11
C ALA A 264 22.20 23.80 14.76
N ASP A 265 22.87 24.63 13.96
CA ASP A 265 23.53 25.85 14.42
C ASP A 265 22.51 26.83 15.03
N LEU A 266 21.37 27.06 14.37
CA LEU A 266 20.27 27.87 14.91
C LEU A 266 19.79 27.34 16.27
N VAL A 267 19.54 26.04 16.39
CA VAL A 267 19.09 25.43 17.65
C VAL A 267 20.15 25.58 18.74
N ARG A 268 21.42 25.29 18.44
CA ARG A 268 22.52 25.43 19.41
C ARG A 268 22.69 26.87 19.87
N THR A 269 22.60 27.85 18.98
CA THR A 269 22.74 29.27 19.30
C THR A 269 21.56 29.80 20.10
N VAL A 270 20.33 29.51 19.67
CA VAL A 270 19.11 30.11 20.25
C VAL A 270 18.63 29.37 21.49
N LEU A 271 18.61 28.04 21.45
CA LEU A 271 18.05 27.21 22.52
C LEU A 271 19.12 26.56 23.40
N GLY A 272 20.38 26.46 22.95
CA GLY A 272 21.49 25.94 23.74
C GLY A 272 21.63 26.51 25.16
N PRO A 273 21.45 27.84 25.38
CA PRO A 273 21.47 28.42 26.72
C PRO A 273 20.43 27.83 27.69
N LEU A 274 19.33 27.27 27.18
CA LEU A 274 18.29 26.62 28.01
C LEU A 274 18.81 25.37 28.74
N LYS A 275 19.90 24.73 28.28
CA LYS A 275 20.56 23.64 29.01
C LYS A 275 21.05 24.07 30.41
N GLN A 276 21.27 25.36 30.64
CA GLN A 276 21.69 25.91 31.94
C GLN A 276 20.53 26.05 32.95
N ALA A 277 19.29 25.83 32.52
CA ALA A 277 18.14 25.88 33.42
C ALA A 277 18.16 24.71 34.41
N ARG A 278 17.71 24.96 35.64
CA ARG A 278 17.47 23.90 36.62
C ARG A 278 16.35 22.98 36.10
N GLY A 279 16.69 21.71 35.86
CA GLY A 279 15.77 20.75 35.20
C GLY A 279 16.01 20.56 33.70
N GLY A 280 17.06 21.17 33.13
CA GLY A 280 17.43 21.02 31.73
C GLY A 280 16.59 21.88 30.78
N ALA A 281 16.85 21.73 29.47
CA ALA A 281 16.19 22.52 28.43
C ALA A 281 14.73 22.08 28.19
N GLN A 282 14.41 20.79 28.36
CA GLN A 282 13.12 20.21 27.95
C GLN A 282 11.89 20.99 28.47
N PRO A 283 11.75 21.29 29.79
CA PRO A 283 10.54 21.96 30.28
C PRO A 283 10.34 23.37 29.70
N LEU A 284 11.42 24.03 29.27
CA LEU A 284 11.37 25.36 28.64
C LEU A 284 11.05 25.26 27.14
N ILE A 285 11.49 24.19 26.47
CA ILE A 285 11.09 23.89 25.08
C ILE A 285 9.60 23.54 25.05
N ASP A 286 9.10 22.74 25.99
CA ASP A 286 7.67 22.43 26.14
C ASP A 286 6.85 23.70 26.39
N THR A 287 7.41 24.63 27.17
CA THR A 287 6.80 25.95 27.41
C THR A 287 6.69 26.76 26.12
N LEU A 288 7.77 26.87 25.33
CA LEU A 288 7.75 27.59 24.07
C LEU A 288 6.82 26.94 23.05
N THR A 289 6.83 25.61 22.96
CA THR A 289 5.90 24.82 22.16
C THR A 289 4.46 25.22 22.45
N ALA A 290 4.01 25.02 23.70
CA ALA A 290 2.62 25.26 24.07
C ALA A 290 2.26 26.75 23.88
N TYR A 291 3.22 27.64 24.11
CA TYR A 291 3.04 29.07 23.86
C TYR A 291 2.78 29.35 22.37
N PHE A 292 3.58 28.78 21.46
CA PHE A 292 3.41 29.01 20.02
C PHE A 292 2.18 28.30 19.45
N ASP A 293 1.90 27.07 19.88
CA ASP A 293 0.74 26.27 19.42
C ASP A 293 -0.60 26.91 19.80
N THR A 294 -0.62 27.69 20.89
CA THR A 294 -1.81 28.43 21.34
C THR A 294 -1.89 29.86 20.79
N GLY A 295 -1.11 30.19 19.76
CA GLY A 295 -1.11 31.52 19.15
C GLY A 295 -0.51 32.59 20.07
N CYS A 296 0.45 32.22 20.92
CA CYS A 296 1.12 33.09 21.88
C CYS A 296 0.20 33.58 23.02
N VAL A 297 -0.80 32.77 23.39
CA VAL A 297 -1.73 33.05 24.51
C VAL A 297 -1.27 32.31 25.77
N ALA A 298 -0.57 33.02 26.66
CA ALA A 298 0.03 32.41 27.85
C ALA A 298 -0.97 31.68 28.78
N ALA A 299 -2.20 32.17 28.90
CA ALA A 299 -3.23 31.52 29.72
C ALA A 299 -3.64 30.15 29.15
N GLU A 300 -3.71 30.03 27.83
CA GLU A 300 -4.10 28.81 27.16
C GLU A 300 -2.96 27.78 27.15
N ALA A 301 -1.72 28.25 26.91
CA ALA A 301 -0.53 27.42 27.06
C ALA A 301 -0.35 26.88 28.48
N ALA A 302 -0.64 27.70 29.50
CA ALA A 302 -0.62 27.27 30.89
C ALA A 302 -1.65 26.15 31.15
N ARG A 303 -2.86 26.27 30.59
CA ARG A 303 -3.90 25.25 30.67
C ARG A 303 -3.46 23.93 30.02
N GLN A 304 -2.87 23.98 28.83
CA GLN A 304 -2.34 22.80 28.15
C GLN A 304 -1.25 22.08 28.95
N LEU A 305 -0.34 22.83 29.59
CA LEU A 305 0.74 22.28 30.41
C LEU A 305 0.33 22.01 31.87
N SER A 306 -0.94 22.18 32.23
CA SER A 306 -1.43 22.05 33.62
C SER A 306 -0.67 22.92 34.63
N LEU A 307 -0.31 24.14 34.22
CA LEU A 307 0.40 25.15 35.01
C LEU A 307 -0.54 26.31 35.39
N SER A 308 -0.17 27.07 36.42
CA SER A 308 -0.77 28.39 36.64
C SER A 308 -0.25 29.39 35.61
N VAL A 309 -1.07 30.40 35.27
CA VAL A 309 -0.64 31.49 34.36
C VAL A 309 0.63 32.18 34.87
N ARG A 310 0.76 32.38 36.20
CA ARG A 310 1.96 32.96 36.81
C ARG A 310 3.20 32.09 36.57
N ALA A 311 3.08 30.77 36.69
CA ALA A 311 4.18 29.85 36.42
C ALA A 311 4.57 29.88 34.93
N MET A 312 3.60 29.98 34.02
CA MET A 312 3.85 30.15 32.58
C MET A 312 4.61 31.44 32.29
N THR A 313 4.15 32.59 32.79
CA THR A 313 4.83 33.88 32.63
C THR A 313 6.25 33.84 33.18
N TYR A 314 6.44 33.25 34.37
CA TYR A 314 7.77 33.10 34.96
C TYR A 314 8.71 32.26 34.07
N ARG A 315 8.21 31.18 33.46
CA ARG A 315 9.01 30.36 32.53
C ARG A 315 9.38 31.13 31.26
N LEU A 316 8.45 31.90 30.69
CA LEU A 316 8.73 32.76 29.53
C LEU A 316 9.77 33.85 29.85
N GLU A 317 9.66 34.52 31.00
CA GLU A 317 10.70 35.45 31.47
C GLU A 317 12.05 34.77 31.69
N ARG A 318 12.04 33.53 32.21
CA ARG A 318 13.26 32.75 32.40
C ARG A 318 13.91 32.39 31.08
N ILE A 319 13.14 32.03 30.05
CA ILE A 319 13.63 31.81 28.70
C ILE A 319 14.31 33.08 28.20
N HIS A 320 13.63 34.23 28.28
CA HIS A 320 14.20 35.52 27.86
C HIS A 320 15.53 35.83 28.57
N ARG A 321 15.62 35.64 29.89
CA ARG A 321 16.87 35.86 30.63
C ARG A 321 18.01 34.92 30.23
N LEU A 322 17.70 33.70 29.79
CA LEU A 322 18.71 32.69 29.41
C LEU A 322 19.17 32.86 27.97
N THR A 323 18.24 33.12 27.05
CA THR A 323 18.52 33.18 25.60
C THR A 323 18.81 34.60 25.11
N GLY A 324 18.39 35.62 25.86
CA GLY A 324 18.39 37.02 25.42
C GLY A 324 17.24 37.37 24.46
N ALA A 325 16.49 36.38 23.97
CA ALA A 325 15.39 36.55 23.02
C ALA A 325 14.05 36.60 23.74
N ASP A 326 13.25 37.63 23.53
CA ASP A 326 11.93 37.79 24.14
C ASP A 326 10.83 37.07 23.33
N PRO A 327 10.16 36.02 23.87
CA PRO A 327 9.05 35.36 23.18
C PRO A 327 7.88 36.31 22.83
N GLY A 328 7.75 37.42 23.55
CA GLY A 328 6.75 38.45 23.30
C GLY A 328 7.07 39.33 22.09
N ASN A 329 8.36 39.56 21.78
CA ASN A 329 8.80 40.38 20.65
C ASN A 329 8.64 39.62 19.32
N PRO A 330 8.02 40.20 18.27
CA PRO A 330 7.78 39.49 17.00
C PRO A 330 9.01 38.91 16.30
N VAL A 331 10.15 39.61 16.34
CA VAL A 331 11.39 39.19 15.64
C VAL A 331 12.05 38.04 16.40
N ASP A 332 12.20 38.20 17.71
CA ASP A 332 12.75 37.17 18.58
C ASP A 332 11.85 35.93 18.60
N ARG A 333 10.53 36.14 18.60
CA ARG A 333 9.52 35.07 18.51
C ARG A 333 9.70 34.23 17.27
N TYR A 334 9.84 34.83 16.09
CA TYR A 334 10.05 34.07 14.85
C TYR A 334 11.30 33.20 14.93
N THR A 335 12.38 33.76 15.47
CA THR A 335 13.65 33.06 15.68
C THR A 335 13.50 31.89 16.66
N LEU A 336 12.88 32.13 17.81
CA LEU A 336 12.61 31.12 18.84
C LEU A 336 11.69 30.01 18.32
N GLN A 337 10.62 30.36 17.61
CA GLN A 337 9.66 29.39 17.06
C GLN A 337 10.33 28.53 16.01
N THR A 338 11.13 29.11 15.12
CA THR A 338 11.90 28.36 14.12
C THR A 338 12.90 27.42 14.80
N ALA A 339 13.59 27.89 15.84
CA ALA A 339 14.52 27.05 16.59
C ALA A 339 13.80 25.92 17.35
N VAL A 340 12.59 26.13 17.88
CA VAL A 340 11.80 25.08 18.53
C VAL A 340 11.33 24.03 17.52
N VAL A 341 10.89 24.46 16.34
CA VAL A 341 10.59 23.53 15.22
C VAL A 341 11.85 22.75 14.84
N GLY A 342 12.99 23.42 14.71
CA GLY A 342 14.28 22.78 14.44
C GLY A 342 14.68 21.76 15.49
N ALA A 343 14.52 22.08 16.78
CA ALA A 343 14.81 21.18 17.88
C ALA A 343 13.99 19.89 17.80
N ARG A 344 12.69 20.00 17.50
CA ARG A 344 11.81 18.84 17.30
C ARG A 344 12.23 17.99 16.10
N LEU A 345 12.53 18.61 14.96
CA LEU A 345 12.94 17.89 13.75
C LEU A 345 14.26 17.14 13.90
N LEU A 346 15.11 17.60 14.82
CA LEU A 346 16.44 17.07 15.11
C LEU A 346 16.51 16.27 16.42
N ASP A 347 15.37 15.99 17.06
CA ASP A 347 15.25 15.28 18.35
C ASP A 347 16.10 15.89 19.49
N TRP A 348 16.33 17.20 19.47
CA TRP A 348 17.04 17.91 20.53
C TRP A 348 16.06 18.31 21.65
N PRO A 349 16.41 18.16 22.94
CA PRO A 349 17.73 17.93 23.51
C PRO A 349 18.07 16.46 23.83
N GLU A 350 17.25 15.51 23.38
CA GLU A 350 17.48 14.07 23.63
C GLU A 350 18.66 13.53 22.82
N GLN A 351 18.82 14.03 21.59
CA GLN A 351 20.01 13.85 20.76
C GLN A 351 20.87 15.11 20.76
N ASP A 352 22.19 14.93 20.82
CA ASP A 352 23.12 16.03 20.61
C ASP A 352 23.25 16.36 19.11
N LEU A 353 23.49 17.65 18.83
CA LEU A 353 23.42 18.28 17.50
C LEU A 353 24.78 18.51 16.85
#